data_AF-A0A7V7U060-F1
#
_entry.id   AF-A0A7V7U060-F1
#
_cell.length_a   1.000
_cell.length_b   1.000
_cell.length_c   1.000
_cell.angle_alpha   90.00
_cell.angle_beta   90.00
_cell.angle_gamma   90.00
#
_symmetry.space_group_name_H-M   'P 1'
#
loop_
_entity.id
_entity.type
_entity.pdbx_description
1 polymer ?
#
loop_
_entity_poly.entity_id
_entity_poly.type
_entity_poly.pdbx_seq_one_letter_code
_entity_poly.pdbx_strand_id
1 'polypeptide(L)'
;MGGPSPIEAFAPLTNPLAERIAALAARIGRETADCAVLMFALPMPADVRQRFETETLVAIGELLDEFGQIAPGDKDRFRRIASLALDRRLAHHAMQGIAGGAA
;
A
#
# COMPACT_ATOMS: atom_id res chain seq x y z
N MET A 1 -10.16 -2.57 -20.87
CA MET A 1 -9.13 -1.75 -20.18
C MET A 1 -8.40 -2.66 -19.21
N GLY A 2 -7.41 -3.41 -19.71
CA GLY A 2 -6.62 -4.34 -18.90
C GLY A 2 -5.55 -3.55 -18.16
N GLY A 3 -5.66 -3.47 -16.83
CA GLY A 3 -4.60 -2.92 -16.01
C GLY A 3 -3.35 -3.82 -16.07
N PRO A 4 -2.15 -3.26 -15.85
CA PRO A 4 -0.92 -4.04 -15.79
C PRO A 4 -1.03 -5.14 -14.73
N SER A 5 -0.59 -6.35 -15.08
CA SER A 5 -0.69 -7.54 -14.22
C SER A 5 0.06 -7.32 -12.89
N PRO A 6 -0.36 -7.91 -11.76
CA PRO A 6 0.36 -7.81 -10.49
C PRO A 6 1.86 -8.13 -10.61
N ILE A 7 2.22 -8.98 -11.57
CA ILE A 7 3.60 -9.35 -11.90
C ILE A 7 4.44 -8.12 -12.31
N GLU A 8 3.85 -7.15 -13.00
CA GLU A 8 4.53 -5.93 -13.45
C GLU A 8 4.88 -5.00 -12.29
N ALA A 9 4.11 -5.03 -11.19
CA ALA A 9 4.48 -4.32 -9.97
C ALA A 9 5.77 -4.89 -9.35
N PHE A 10 6.04 -6.19 -9.55
CA PHE A 10 7.20 -6.91 -9.01
C PHE A 10 8.38 -7.08 -9.98
N ALA A 11 8.32 -6.52 -11.19
CA ALA A 11 9.47 -6.55 -12.09
C ALA A 11 10.73 -5.99 -11.40
N PRO A 12 11.94 -6.52 -11.64
CA PRO A 12 13.14 -5.96 -11.02
C PRO A 12 13.27 -4.48 -11.34
N LEU A 13 13.54 -3.65 -10.31
CA LEU A 13 13.83 -2.25 -10.52
C LEU A 13 15.31 -2.14 -10.88
N THR A 14 15.61 -1.63 -12.07
CA THR A 14 17.00 -1.49 -12.54
C THR A 14 17.79 -0.39 -11.82
N ASN A 15 17.16 0.33 -10.89
CA ASN A 15 17.73 1.46 -10.16
C ASN A 15 17.65 1.24 -8.63
N PRO A 16 18.78 1.23 -7.89
CA PRO A 16 18.79 1.09 -6.43
C PRO A 16 17.97 2.15 -5.68
N LEU A 17 17.83 3.36 -6.24
CA LEU A 17 16.96 4.39 -5.67
C LEU A 17 15.49 3.98 -5.80
N ALA A 18 15.11 3.40 -6.93
CA ALA A 18 13.76 2.94 -7.17
C ALA A 18 13.39 1.78 -6.23
N GLU A 19 14.32 0.86 -5.94
CA GLU A 19 14.11 -0.20 -4.94
C GLU A 19 13.83 0.38 -3.54
N ARG A 20 14.58 1.40 -3.13
CA ARG A 20 14.35 2.09 -1.85
C ARG A 20 12.98 2.76 -1.81
N ILE A 21 12.59 3.43 -2.89
CA ILE A 21 11.29 4.07 -2.99
C ILE A 21 10.15 3.03 -2.98
N ALA A 22 10.32 1.90 -3.68
CA ALA A 22 9.37 0.80 -3.63
C ALA A 22 9.21 0.22 -2.21
N ALA A 23 10.32 0.01 -1.50
CA ALA A 23 10.30 -0.46 -0.13
C ALA A 23 9.59 0.53 0.81
N LEU A 24 9.81 1.84 0.60
CA LEU A 24 9.17 2.91 1.35
C LEU A 24 7.67 2.98 1.06
N ALA A 25 7.25 2.91 -0.20
CA ALA A 25 5.85 2.85 -0.59
C ALA A 25 5.14 1.64 0.05
N ALA A 26 5.78 0.47 -0.01
CA ALA A 26 5.25 -0.73 0.64
C ALA A 26 5.16 -0.58 2.17
N ARG A 27 6.11 0.14 2.79
CA ARG A 27 6.09 0.42 4.23
C ARG A 27 4.93 1.32 4.61
N ILE A 28 4.71 2.41 3.88
CA ILE A 28 3.59 3.33 4.09
C ILE A 28 2.26 2.57 4.02
N GLY A 29 2.07 1.74 2.98
CA GLY A 29 0.84 0.93 2.87
C GLY A 29 0.61 0.00 4.06
N ARG A 30 1.67 -0.66 4.59
CA ARG A 30 1.57 -1.52 5.78
C ARG A 30 1.28 -0.73 7.06
N GLU A 31 1.98 0.38 7.27
CA GLU A 31 1.81 1.22 8.46
C GLU A 31 0.40 1.83 8.48
N THR A 32 -0.11 2.29 7.34
CA THR A 32 -1.49 2.77 7.24
C THR A 32 -2.50 1.65 7.57
N ALA A 33 -2.27 0.42 7.10
CA ALA A 33 -3.11 -0.72 7.45
C ALA A 33 -3.12 -1.00 8.96
N ASP A 34 -1.95 -0.99 9.58
CA ASP A 34 -1.79 -1.23 11.03
C ASP A 34 -2.51 -0.15 11.83
N CYS A 35 -2.35 1.13 11.45
CA CYS A 35 -3.11 2.25 12.02
C CYS A 35 -4.62 2.08 11.86
N ALA A 36 -5.09 1.65 10.69
CA ALA A 36 -6.51 1.45 10.43
C ALA A 36 -7.10 0.38 11.36
N VAL A 37 -6.39 -0.72 11.59
CA VAL A 37 -6.83 -1.80 12.50
C VAL A 37 -6.79 -1.40 13.96
N LEU A 38 -5.85 -0.53 14.36
CA LEU A 38 -5.82 0.02 15.73
C LEU A 38 -7.04 0.93 16.00
N MET A 39 -7.50 1.66 14.99
CA MET A 39 -8.62 2.60 15.11
C MET A 39 -9.98 1.95 14.87
N PHE A 40 -10.05 0.91 14.04
CA PHE A 40 -11.29 0.29 13.59
C PHE A 40 -11.18 -1.24 13.58
N ALA A 41 -12.23 -1.90 14.08
CA ALA A 41 -12.33 -3.35 14.00
C ALA A 41 -12.52 -3.82 12.55
N LEU A 42 -12.05 -5.04 12.26
CA LEU A 42 -12.30 -5.71 11.00
C LEU A 42 -13.59 -6.56 11.07
N PRO A 43 -14.37 -6.66 9.98
CA PRO A 43 -14.20 -5.95 8.72
C PRO A 43 -14.53 -4.45 8.86
N MET A 44 -13.68 -3.61 8.29
CA MET A 44 -13.91 -2.17 8.27
C MET A 44 -15.09 -1.80 7.36
N PRO A 45 -15.86 -0.76 7.71
CA PRO A 45 -16.81 -0.11 6.80
C PRO A 45 -16.12 0.35 5.50
N ALA A 46 -16.85 0.28 4.39
CA ALA A 46 -16.29 0.54 3.05
C ALA A 46 -15.81 1.99 2.87
N ASP A 47 -16.53 2.95 3.45
CA ASP A 47 -16.18 4.37 3.48
C ASP A 47 -14.90 4.63 4.28
N VAL A 48 -14.75 3.97 5.44
CA VAL A 48 -13.52 4.05 6.25
C VAL A 48 -12.34 3.48 5.48
N ARG A 49 -12.51 2.31 4.88
CA ARG A 49 -11.48 1.67 4.05
C ARG A 49 -11.04 2.59 2.89
N GLN A 50 -12.01 3.12 2.15
CA GLN A 50 -11.74 4.01 1.01
C GLN A 50 -10.96 5.26 1.43
N ARG A 51 -11.22 5.78 2.64
CA ARG A 51 -10.47 6.91 3.18
C ARG A 51 -9.01 6.54 3.41
N PHE A 52 -8.72 5.41 4.06
CA PHE A 52 -7.33 4.96 4.26
C PHE A 52 -6.59 4.67 2.95
N GLU A 53 -7.28 4.10 1.95
CA GLU A 53 -6.72 3.92 0.61
C GLU A 53 -6.35 5.27 -0.02
N THR A 54 -7.24 6.25 0.07
CA THR A 54 -7.02 7.60 -0.47
C THR A 54 -5.85 8.30 0.23
N GLU A 55 -5.84 8.32 1.56
CA GLU A 55 -4.77 8.94 2.35
C GLU A 55 -3.41 8.28 2.07
N THR A 56 -3.38 6.96 1.89
CA THR A 56 -2.15 6.23 1.51
C THR A 56 -1.61 6.71 0.17
N LEU A 57 -2.48 6.87 -0.83
CA LEU A 57 -2.10 7.32 -2.16
C LEU A 57 -1.66 8.79 -2.19
N VAL A 58 -2.29 9.64 -1.37
CA VAL A 58 -1.91 11.05 -1.20
C VAL A 58 -0.53 11.15 -0.55
N ALA A 59 -0.32 10.50 0.59
CA ALA A 59 0.96 10.53 1.31
C ALA A 59 2.14 10.08 0.43
N ILE A 60 1.91 9.08 -0.42
CA ILE A 60 2.93 8.62 -1.37
C ILE A 60 3.10 9.60 -2.51
N GLY A 61 2.02 10.20 -3.01
CA GLY A 61 2.10 11.25 -4.02
C GLY A 61 3.02 12.39 -3.57
N GLU A 62 2.77 12.92 -2.38
CA GLU A 62 3.55 14.00 -1.77
C GLU A 62 5.02 13.59 -1.61
N LEU A 63 5.26 12.41 -1.04
CA LEU A 63 6.62 11.91 -0.83
C LEU A 63 7.38 11.70 -2.16
N LEU A 64 6.72 11.19 -3.20
CA LEU A 64 7.33 11.00 -4.52
C LEU A 64 7.65 12.34 -5.21
N ASP A 65 6.87 13.38 -4.93
CA ASP A 65 7.09 14.72 -5.46
C ASP A 65 8.32 15.38 -4.79
N GLU A 66 8.57 15.12 -3.51
CA GLU A 66 9.78 15.57 -2.80
C GLU A 66 11.08 14.99 -3.41
N PHE A 67 11.03 13.77 -3.94
CA PHE A 67 12.19 13.16 -4.59
C PHE A 67 12.55 13.79 -5.94
N GLY A 68 11.65 14.55 -6.57
CA GLY A 68 11.88 15.41 -7.74
C GLY A 68 12.29 14.74 -9.07
N GLN A 69 12.88 13.53 -9.04
CA GLN A 69 13.49 12.84 -10.19
C GLN A 69 12.88 11.45 -10.45
N ILE A 70 11.57 11.30 -10.24
CA ILE A 70 10.88 10.03 -10.48
C ILE A 70 10.06 10.14 -11.77
N ALA A 71 10.30 9.22 -12.70
CA ALA A 71 9.53 9.14 -13.93
C ALA A 71 8.03 8.90 -13.64
N PRO A 72 7.10 9.47 -14.41
CA PRO A 72 5.66 9.32 -14.16
C PRO A 72 5.21 7.86 -14.05
N GLY A 73 5.75 6.97 -14.90
CA GLY A 73 5.43 5.54 -14.86
C GLY A 73 5.88 4.84 -13.57
N ASP A 74 6.99 5.30 -12.97
CA ASP A 74 7.47 4.81 -11.69
C ASP A 74 6.61 5.34 -10.53
N LYS A 75 6.13 6.59 -10.61
CA LYS A 75 5.21 7.15 -9.60
C LYS A 75 3.94 6.31 -9.47
N ASP A 76 3.31 5.97 -10.59
CA ASP A 76 2.12 5.11 -10.60
C ASP A 76 2.44 3.70 -10.09
N ARG A 77 3.64 3.21 -10.41
CA ARG A 77 4.10 1.91 -9.92
C ARG A 77 4.25 1.90 -8.40
N PHE A 78 4.85 2.93 -7.81
CA PHE A 78 5.01 3.03 -6.36
C PHE A 78 3.67 3.20 -5.63
N ARG A 79 2.75 4.01 -6.17
CA ARG A 79 1.36 4.10 -5.68
C ARG A 79 0.68 2.73 -5.63
N ARG A 80 0.82 1.92 -6.70
CA ARG A 80 0.29 0.54 -6.74
C ARG A 80 0.93 -0.37 -5.69
N ILE A 81 2.25 -0.29 -5.49
CA ILE A 81 2.96 -1.10 -4.49
C ILE A 81 2.40 -0.86 -3.10
N ALA A 82 2.11 0.38 -2.75
CA ALA A 82 1.54 0.70 -1.45
C ALA A 82 0.10 0.28 -1.27
N SER A 83 -0.75 0.48 -2.27
CA SER A 83 -2.13 -0.02 -2.26
C SER A 83 -2.16 -1.55 -2.09
N LEU A 84 -1.31 -2.28 -2.81
CA LEU A 84 -1.17 -3.72 -2.63
C LEU A 84 -0.66 -4.11 -1.24
N ALA A 85 0.25 -3.33 -0.66
CA ALA A 85 0.77 -3.58 0.68
C ALA A 85 -0.28 -3.35 1.76
N LEU A 86 -1.08 -2.27 1.61
CA LEU A 86 -2.25 -1.96 2.44
C LEU A 86 -3.26 -3.11 2.38
N ASP A 87 -3.69 -3.52 1.18
CA ASP A 87 -4.67 -4.59 0.98
C ASP A 87 -4.21 -5.91 1.60
N ARG A 88 -2.96 -6.31 1.34
CA ARG A 88 -2.40 -7.55 1.88
C ARG A 88 -2.31 -7.52 3.40
N ARG A 89 -1.95 -6.38 3.98
CA ARG A 89 -1.81 -6.24 5.43
C ARG A 89 -3.17 -6.25 6.12
N LEU A 90 -4.18 -5.59 5.55
CA LEU A 90 -5.56 -5.67 6.04
C LEU A 90 -6.12 -7.10 5.94
N ALA A 91 -5.87 -7.80 4.83
CA ALA A 91 -6.27 -9.20 4.67
C ALA A 91 -5.57 -10.11 5.70
N HIS A 92 -4.29 -9.87 5.98
CA HIS A 92 -3.55 -10.61 7.00
C HIS A 92 -4.15 -10.42 8.40
N HIS A 93 -4.47 -9.19 8.80
CA HIS A 93 -5.14 -8.92 10.07
C HIS A 93 -6.52 -9.56 10.15
N ALA A 94 -7.30 -9.54 9.07
CA ALA A 94 -8.60 -10.20 9.03
C ALA A 94 -8.46 -11.71 9.27
N MET A 95 -7.47 -12.35 8.64
CA MET A 95 -7.18 -13.78 8.83
C MET A 95 -6.71 -14.09 10.26
N GLN A 96 -5.88 -13.23 10.86
CA GLN A 96 -5.42 -13.40 12.24
C GLN A 96 -6.55 -13.20 13.27
N GLY A 97 -7.44 -12.23 13.05
CA GLY A 97 -8.62 -12.02 13.90
C GLY A 97 -9.58 -13.22 13.88
N ILE A 98 -9.67 -13.93 12.75
CA ILE A 98 -10.47 -15.17 12.62
C ILE A 98 -9.80 -16.33 13.37
N ALA A 99 -8.46 -16.43 13.34
CA ALA A 99 -7.73 -17.50 14.02
C ALA A 99 -7.58 -17.29 15.55
N GLY A 100 -7.63 -16.05 16.02
CA GLY A 100 -7.50 -15.68 17.45
C GLY A 100 -8.80 -15.64 18.24
N GLY A 101 -9.96 -15.87 17.61
CA GLY A 101 -11.29 -15.80 18.21
C GLY A 101 -11.79 -17.08 18.88
N ALA A 102 -10.89 -17.97 19.30
CA ALA A 102 -11.22 -19.16 20.09
C ALA A 102 -10.23 -19.29 21.26
N ALA A 103 -10.48 -18.52 22.33
CA ALA A 103 -9.96 -18.79 23.67
C ALA A 103 -10.93 -18.19 24.71
#